data_AF-A0A395SFZ6-F1
#
_entry.id   AF-A0A395SFZ6-F1
#
_cell.length_a   1.000
_cell.length_b   1.000
_cell.length_c   1.000
_cell.angle_alpha   90.00
_cell.angle_beta   90.00
_cell.angle_gamma   90.00
#
_symmetry.space_group_name_H-M   'P 1'
#
loop_
_entity.id
_entity.type
_entity.pdbx_description
1 polymer ?
#
loop_
_entity_poly.entity_id
_entity_poly.type
_entity_poly.pdbx_seq_one_letter_code
_entity_poly.pdbx_strand_id
1 'polypeptide(L)'
;MDSQQSVLAARYHVGWPSLPYLPVKLSEREFPPNMVNLREEIHKRVRDALERNRLIEKETTIEFGRRYASVPTVLVRTPWQQSSKIVWKKAVEEMVASVKKDFPAAIDGGLQFEMIAPEVDTKVYISDANGADISWEEIKAVTHRHPAANETTKDKWNLIVFCRRGFSENRSDDPNPLTVHVAFFYKSDETAWDEIIEAIELEFRERGCNELWVHMEHNEQEKK
;
A
#
# COMPACT_ATOMS: atom_id res chain seq x y z
N MET A 1 -11.97 -26.92 5.67
CA MET A 1 -10.59 -26.51 6.00
C MET A 1 -10.61 -25.00 6.07
N ASP A 2 -10.45 -24.44 7.27
CA ASP A 2 -10.36 -22.98 7.46
C ASP A 2 -9.01 -22.54 6.89
N SER A 3 -8.97 -22.12 5.63
CA SER A 3 -7.82 -21.41 5.10
C SER A 3 -7.79 -20.06 5.82
N GLN A 4 -6.92 -19.93 6.82
CA GLN A 4 -6.70 -18.66 7.50
C GLN A 4 -6.21 -17.65 6.46
N GLN A 5 -7.11 -16.75 6.02
CA GLN A 5 -6.77 -15.70 5.07
C GLN A 5 -5.72 -14.79 5.71
N SER A 6 -4.59 -14.63 5.04
CA SER A 6 -3.47 -13.82 5.52
C SER A 6 -3.74 -12.34 5.34
N VAL A 7 -3.26 -11.51 6.27
CA VAL A 7 -3.17 -10.07 6.06
C VAL A 7 -2.10 -9.79 5.01
N LEU A 8 -2.48 -8.99 4.01
CA LEU A 8 -1.64 -8.57 2.90
C LEU A 8 -1.14 -7.16 3.15
N ALA A 9 0.12 -6.89 2.81
CA ALA A 9 0.75 -5.61 3.03
C ALA A 9 1.63 -5.24 1.84
N ALA A 10 1.48 -4.01 1.38
CA ALA A 10 2.32 -3.35 0.40
C ALA A 10 2.74 -1.98 0.95
N ARG A 11 3.53 -1.23 0.18
CA ARG A 11 3.92 0.14 0.54
C ARG A 11 2.67 1.02 0.64
N TYR A 12 2.52 1.73 1.76
CA TYR A 12 1.39 2.63 2.07
C TYR A 12 0.02 1.96 2.29
N HIS A 13 -0.07 0.63 2.27
CA HIS A 13 -1.37 -0.05 2.26
C HIS A 13 -1.30 -1.46 2.87
N VAL A 14 -2.25 -1.79 3.75
CA VAL A 14 -2.43 -3.12 4.35
C VAL A 14 -3.91 -3.49 4.30
N GLY A 15 -4.23 -4.73 3.99
CA GLY A 15 -5.61 -5.19 3.82
C GLY A 15 -5.86 -6.63 4.24
N TRP A 16 -7.10 -6.90 4.67
CA TRP A 16 -7.62 -8.24 4.94
C TRP A 16 -9.10 -8.35 4.53
N PRO A 17 -9.52 -9.46 3.89
CA PRO A 17 -8.72 -10.61 3.45
C PRO A 17 -8.04 -10.43 2.09
N SER A 18 -8.24 -9.27 1.47
CA SER A 18 -7.66 -8.88 0.19
C SER A 18 -6.97 -7.53 0.32
N LEU A 19 -6.07 -7.23 -0.61
CA LEU A 19 -5.47 -5.91 -0.78
C LEU A 19 -6.05 -5.31 -2.07
N PRO A 20 -7.05 -4.43 -2.00
CA PRO A 20 -7.74 -4.02 -3.21
C PRO A 20 -7.03 -2.86 -3.94
N TYR A 21 -7.00 -2.94 -5.27
CA TYR A 21 -6.10 -2.19 -6.16
C TYR A 21 -6.48 -0.72 -6.47
N LEU A 22 -7.68 -0.26 -6.10
CA LEU A 22 -8.25 1.03 -6.56
C LEU A 22 -8.15 2.17 -5.53
N PRO A 23 -8.18 3.45 -5.98
CA PRO A 23 -8.18 4.62 -5.10
C PRO A 23 -9.27 4.54 -4.02
N VAL A 24 -8.90 4.99 -2.83
CA VAL A 24 -9.51 4.54 -1.58
C VAL A 24 -10.64 5.48 -1.18
N LYS A 25 -11.83 5.19 -1.72
CA LYS A 25 -13.08 5.83 -1.30
C LYS A 25 -14.06 4.78 -0.84
N LEU A 26 -14.45 4.89 0.43
CA LEU A 26 -15.65 4.23 0.91
C LEU A 26 -16.85 4.93 0.28
N SER A 27 -17.80 4.17 -0.23
CA SER A 27 -19.08 4.74 -0.66
C SER A 27 -19.86 5.23 0.56
N GLU A 28 -20.61 6.31 0.41
CA GLU A 28 -21.53 6.85 1.43
C GLU A 28 -22.72 5.93 1.76
N ARG A 29 -22.82 4.76 1.10
CA ARG A 29 -23.88 3.78 1.37
C ARG A 29 -23.78 3.27 2.80
N GLU A 30 -24.95 3.10 3.40
CA GLU A 30 -25.05 2.59 4.77
C GLU A 30 -24.37 1.23 4.94
N PHE A 31 -23.69 1.10 6.07
CA PHE A 31 -23.13 -0.15 6.54
C PHE A 31 -24.26 -1.21 6.68
N PRO A 32 -24.00 -2.51 6.44
CA PRO A 32 -25.03 -3.53 6.55
C PRO A 32 -25.81 -3.44 7.88
N PRO A 33 -27.15 -3.50 7.90
CA PRO A 33 -27.94 -3.32 9.12
C PRO A 33 -27.54 -4.24 10.26
N ASN A 34 -27.18 -5.49 9.96
CA ASN A 34 -26.68 -6.48 10.92
C ASN A 34 -25.34 -6.08 11.56
N MET A 35 -24.57 -5.20 10.92
CA MET A 35 -23.29 -4.69 11.42
C MET A 35 -23.39 -3.27 12.03
N VAL A 36 -24.45 -2.50 11.72
CA VAL A 36 -24.68 -1.17 12.32
C VAL A 36 -24.72 -1.26 13.84
N ASN A 37 -25.40 -2.28 14.39
CA ASN A 37 -25.49 -2.50 15.84
C ASN A 37 -24.16 -2.90 16.48
N LEU A 38 -23.19 -3.37 15.70
CA LEU A 38 -21.86 -3.79 16.18
C LEU A 38 -20.80 -2.70 15.97
N ARG A 39 -21.15 -1.59 15.32
CA ARG A 39 -20.19 -0.56 14.87
C ARG A 39 -19.32 -0.03 16.02
N GLU A 40 -19.93 0.35 17.14
CA GLU A 40 -19.20 0.91 18.28
C GLU A 40 -18.24 -0.10 18.92
N GLU A 41 -18.67 -1.36 19.03
CA GLU A 41 -17.82 -2.41 19.60
C GLU A 41 -16.69 -2.81 18.65
N ILE A 42 -16.94 -2.87 17.34
CA ILE A 42 -15.90 -3.08 16.33
C ILE A 42 -14.93 -1.91 16.35
N HIS A 43 -15.41 -0.67 16.38
CA HIS A 43 -14.58 0.53 16.48
C HIS A 43 -13.68 0.50 17.71
N LYS A 44 -14.21 0.06 18.86
CA LYS A 44 -13.43 -0.13 20.08
C LYS A 44 -12.31 -1.16 19.88
N ARG A 45 -12.60 -2.33 19.31
CA ARG A 45 -11.58 -3.36 19.04
C ARG A 45 -10.49 -2.87 18.08
N VAL A 46 -10.89 -2.10 17.06
CA VAL A 46 -9.96 -1.48 16.11
C VAL A 46 -9.06 -0.47 16.83
N ARG A 47 -9.65 0.41 17.64
CA ARG A 47 -8.91 1.39 18.44
C ARG A 47 -7.94 0.73 19.42
N ASP A 48 -8.38 -0.29 20.16
CA ASP A 48 -7.54 -1.04 21.10
C ASP A 48 -6.29 -1.63 20.39
N ALA A 49 -6.47 -2.19 19.18
CA ALA A 49 -5.37 -2.73 18.38
C ALA A 49 -4.40 -1.64 17.90
N LEU A 50 -4.91 -0.48 17.47
CA LEU A 50 -4.09 0.66 17.09
C LEU A 50 -3.29 1.22 18.28
N GLU A 51 -3.91 1.34 19.45
CA GLU A 51 -3.26 1.82 20.67
C GLU A 51 -2.13 0.88 21.13
N ARG A 52 -2.38 -0.44 21.14
CA ARG A 52 -1.33 -1.43 21.47
C ARG A 52 -0.12 -1.37 20.54
N ASN A 53 -0.35 -1.02 19.28
CA ASN A 53 0.69 -0.89 18.27
C ASN A 53 1.23 0.55 18.12
N ARG A 54 0.80 1.48 18.99
CA ARG A 54 1.22 2.90 18.99
C ARG A 54 0.98 3.62 17.65
N LEU A 55 -0.16 3.32 17.02
CA LEU A 55 -0.54 3.85 15.70
C LEU A 55 -1.57 4.98 15.75
N ILE A 56 -1.99 5.42 16.95
CA ILE A 56 -2.89 6.55 17.12
C ILE A 56 -2.08 7.84 17.12
N GLU A 57 -2.15 8.56 16.02
CA GLU A 57 -1.62 9.90 15.83
C GLU A 57 -2.77 10.92 15.70
N LYS A 58 -2.43 12.22 15.65
CA LYS A 58 -3.43 13.29 15.52
C LYS A 58 -4.27 13.16 14.24
N GLU A 59 -3.67 12.64 13.18
CA GLU A 59 -4.29 12.50 11.86
C GLU A 59 -4.93 11.12 11.64
N THR A 60 -4.86 10.22 12.64
CA THR A 60 -5.41 8.88 12.49
C THR A 60 -6.94 8.91 12.50
N THR A 61 -7.56 8.41 11.43
CA THR A 61 -9.02 8.26 11.33
C THR A 61 -9.43 6.79 11.22
N ILE A 62 -10.62 6.47 11.72
CA ILE A 62 -11.24 5.15 11.56
C ILE A 62 -12.62 5.38 10.93
N GLU A 63 -12.80 4.89 9.72
CA GLU A 63 -14.00 5.05 8.91
C GLU A 63 -14.68 3.70 8.69
N PHE A 64 -16.01 3.71 8.65
CA PHE A 64 -16.83 2.55 8.35
C PHE A 64 -17.63 2.86 7.10
N GLY A 65 -17.61 1.95 6.13
CA GLY A 65 -18.38 2.15 4.90
C GLY A 65 -18.33 0.94 4.02
N ARG A 66 -18.57 1.14 2.72
CA ARG A 66 -18.47 0.06 1.75
C ARG A 66 -17.43 0.34 0.68
N ARG A 67 -16.52 -0.61 0.46
CA ARG A 67 -15.67 -0.64 -0.73
C ARG A 67 -16.46 -1.22 -1.91
N TYR A 68 -16.22 -0.68 -3.11
CA TYR A 68 -16.94 -1.07 -4.34
C TYR A 68 -18.46 -1.07 -4.20
N ALA A 69 -18.99 -0.14 -3.39
CA ALA A 69 -20.40 0.03 -3.08
C ALA A 69 -21.12 -1.22 -2.50
N SER A 70 -20.38 -2.26 -2.10
CA SER A 70 -20.93 -3.56 -1.72
C SER A 70 -20.26 -4.18 -0.51
N VAL A 71 -18.94 -4.07 -0.38
CA VAL A 71 -18.15 -4.80 0.61
C VAL A 71 -18.01 -3.97 1.90
N PRO A 72 -18.51 -4.41 3.05
CA PRO A 72 -18.35 -3.66 4.30
C PRO A 72 -16.88 -3.64 4.72
N THR A 73 -16.34 -2.43 4.96
CA THR A 73 -14.92 -2.23 5.25
C THR A 73 -14.76 -1.28 6.43
N VAL A 74 -13.85 -1.62 7.34
CA VAL A 74 -13.22 -0.69 8.27
C VAL A 74 -11.94 -0.17 7.64
N LEU A 75 -11.88 1.15 7.40
CA LEU A 75 -10.73 1.82 6.84
C LEU A 75 -10.05 2.67 7.91
N VAL A 76 -8.77 2.41 8.16
CA VAL A 76 -7.94 3.27 9.01
C VAL A 76 -7.03 4.09 8.12
N ARG A 77 -7.05 5.41 8.28
CA ARG A 77 -6.04 6.30 7.67
C ARG A 77 -5.04 6.70 8.73
N THR A 78 -3.75 6.53 8.49
CA THR A 78 -2.69 6.98 9.43
C THR A 78 -1.37 7.18 8.68
N PRO A 79 -0.49 8.14 9.06
CA PRO A 79 0.75 8.42 8.33
C PRO A 79 1.69 7.22 8.22
N TRP A 80 2.42 7.13 7.10
CA TRP A 80 3.38 6.04 6.89
C TRP A 80 4.76 6.37 7.46
N GLN A 81 5.35 5.37 8.11
CA GLN A 81 6.69 5.41 8.68
C GLN A 81 7.48 4.21 8.16
N GLN A 82 8.80 4.23 8.34
CA GLN A 82 9.68 3.16 7.86
C GLN A 82 9.27 1.76 8.39
N SER A 83 8.80 1.68 9.63
CA SER A 83 8.32 0.43 10.23
C SER A 83 6.83 0.13 9.97
N SER A 84 6.10 1.01 9.26
CA SER A 84 4.65 0.89 9.13
C SER A 84 4.21 -0.42 8.49
N LYS A 85 4.90 -0.93 7.46
CA LYS A 85 4.51 -2.21 6.84
C LYS A 85 4.36 -3.35 7.86
N ILE A 86 5.37 -3.50 8.74
CA ILE A 86 5.38 -4.55 9.76
C ILE A 86 4.35 -4.27 10.86
N VAL A 87 4.33 -3.02 11.36
CA VAL A 87 3.48 -2.63 12.49
C VAL A 87 1.99 -2.62 12.10
N TRP A 88 1.65 -2.14 10.91
CA TRP A 88 0.29 -2.12 10.38
C TRP A 88 -0.21 -3.52 10.07
N LYS A 89 0.61 -4.38 9.45
CA LYS A 89 0.26 -5.79 9.23
C LYS A 89 -0.14 -6.45 10.55
N LYS A 90 0.70 -6.31 11.57
CA LYS A 90 0.42 -6.82 12.92
C LYS A 90 -0.85 -6.22 13.52
N ALA A 91 -1.06 -4.91 13.37
CA ALA A 91 -2.25 -4.25 13.89
C ALA A 91 -3.53 -4.79 13.23
N VAL A 92 -3.54 -4.96 11.90
CA VAL A 92 -4.68 -5.57 11.19
C VAL A 92 -4.91 -7.02 11.60
N GLU A 93 -3.85 -7.82 11.79
CA GLU A 93 -3.96 -9.18 12.34
C GLU A 93 -4.66 -9.18 13.70
N GLU A 94 -4.30 -8.25 14.60
CA GLU A 94 -4.95 -8.08 15.90
C GLU A 94 -6.41 -7.60 15.80
N MET A 95 -6.72 -6.69 14.87
CA MET A 95 -8.10 -6.23 14.61
C MET A 95 -8.97 -7.40 14.16
N VAL A 96 -8.52 -8.15 13.15
CA VAL A 96 -9.24 -9.30 12.61
C VAL A 96 -9.42 -10.37 13.69
N ALA A 97 -8.38 -10.71 14.44
CA ALA A 97 -8.45 -11.72 15.49
C ALA A 97 -9.43 -11.33 16.61
N SER A 98 -9.41 -10.07 17.05
CA SER A 98 -10.29 -9.59 18.11
C SER A 98 -11.76 -9.53 17.68
N VAL A 99 -12.03 -9.08 16.46
CA VAL A 99 -13.40 -9.03 15.91
C VAL A 99 -13.90 -10.44 15.58
N LYS A 100 -13.06 -11.34 15.05
CA LYS A 100 -13.43 -12.75 14.82
C LYS A 100 -13.81 -13.46 16.12
N LYS A 101 -13.10 -13.15 17.22
CA LYS A 101 -13.36 -13.74 18.53
C LYS A 101 -14.71 -13.30 19.11
N ASP A 102 -15.00 -12.00 19.09
CA ASP A 102 -16.15 -11.43 19.78
C ASP A 102 -17.40 -11.33 18.87
N PHE A 103 -17.19 -11.19 17.56
CA PHE A 103 -18.22 -10.94 16.55
C PHE A 103 -18.00 -11.77 15.27
N PRO A 104 -17.95 -13.12 15.36
CA PRO A 104 -17.67 -13.98 14.20
C PRO A 104 -18.62 -13.73 13.02
N ALA A 105 -19.90 -13.45 13.29
CA ALA A 105 -20.91 -13.14 12.26
C ALA A 105 -20.58 -11.87 11.43
N ALA A 106 -19.79 -10.92 11.96
CA ALA A 106 -19.35 -9.78 11.18
C ALA A 106 -18.29 -10.20 10.14
N ILE A 107 -17.37 -11.06 10.54
CA ILE A 107 -16.34 -11.64 9.67
C ILE A 107 -16.98 -12.54 8.60
N ASP A 108 -17.86 -13.46 9.02
CA ASP A 108 -18.59 -14.35 8.11
C ASP A 108 -19.51 -13.56 7.16
N GLY A 109 -19.97 -12.38 7.60
CA GLY A 109 -20.73 -11.42 6.80
C GLY A 109 -19.89 -10.60 5.82
N GLY A 110 -18.59 -10.88 5.69
CA GLY A 110 -17.70 -10.29 4.69
C GLY A 110 -17.07 -8.96 5.11
N LEU A 111 -17.00 -8.64 6.41
CA LEU A 111 -16.30 -7.46 6.90
C LEU A 111 -14.81 -7.50 6.55
N GLN A 112 -14.30 -6.41 6.00
CA GLN A 112 -12.88 -6.23 5.65
C GLN A 112 -12.21 -5.18 6.53
N PHE A 113 -10.89 -5.25 6.61
CA PHE A 113 -10.06 -4.28 7.33
C PHE A 113 -8.97 -3.79 6.41
N GLU A 114 -8.78 -2.47 6.39
CA GLU A 114 -7.76 -1.81 5.59
C GLU A 114 -7.09 -0.71 6.39
N MET A 115 -5.78 -0.59 6.22
CA MET A 115 -4.99 0.56 6.68
C MET A 115 -4.31 1.19 5.47
N ILE A 116 -4.46 2.50 5.32
CA ILE A 116 -3.87 3.26 4.22
C ILE A 116 -3.16 4.50 4.73
N ALA A 117 -2.14 4.91 4.00
CA ALA A 117 -1.43 6.15 4.26
C ALA A 117 -2.05 7.32 3.48
N PRO A 118 -2.17 8.52 4.06
CA PRO A 118 -2.53 9.73 3.32
C PRO A 118 -1.67 9.97 2.07
N GLU A 119 -0.43 9.47 2.06
CA GLU A 119 0.54 9.50 0.98
C GLU A 119 0.01 8.87 -0.33
N VAL A 120 -0.98 7.97 -0.25
CA VAL A 120 -1.64 7.38 -1.43
C VAL A 120 -2.45 8.42 -2.22
N ASP A 121 -3.05 9.40 -1.53
CA ASP A 121 -3.91 10.43 -2.12
C ASP A 121 -3.20 11.82 -2.13
N THR A 122 -1.96 11.89 -1.68
CA THR A 122 -1.20 13.15 -1.58
C THR A 122 -0.62 13.55 -2.92
N LYS A 123 -0.66 14.85 -3.23
CA LYS A 123 -0.03 15.40 -4.44
C LYS A 123 1.46 15.08 -4.46
N VAL A 124 1.91 14.42 -5.53
CA VAL A 124 3.31 14.12 -5.79
C VAL A 124 3.85 15.11 -6.82
N TYR A 125 5.07 15.59 -6.60
CA TYR A 125 5.82 16.42 -7.52
C TYR A 125 6.83 15.56 -8.27
N ILE A 126 6.84 15.72 -9.59
CA ILE A 126 7.73 15.00 -10.51
C ILE A 126 8.56 16.03 -11.27
N SER A 127 9.87 15.81 -11.39
CA SER A 127 10.75 16.57 -12.28
C SER A 127 11.81 15.67 -12.90
N ASP A 128 12.58 16.25 -13.82
CA ASP A 128 13.68 15.57 -14.50
C ASP A 128 14.73 15.05 -13.51
N ALA A 129 15.33 13.91 -13.85
CA ALA A 129 16.45 13.31 -13.11
C ALA A 129 17.82 13.90 -13.49
N ASN A 130 17.85 15.18 -13.90
CA ASN A 130 19.07 15.85 -14.33
C ASN A 130 20.16 15.78 -13.24
N GLY A 131 21.40 15.54 -13.67
CA GLY A 131 22.56 15.44 -12.79
C GLY A 131 22.77 14.06 -12.14
N ALA A 132 21.95 13.05 -12.47
CA ALA A 132 22.22 11.68 -12.07
C ALA A 132 23.39 11.09 -12.89
N ASP A 133 24.38 10.53 -12.20
CA ASP A 133 25.53 9.84 -12.80
C ASP A 133 25.19 8.36 -13.08
N ILE A 134 24.09 8.13 -13.79
CA ILE A 134 23.64 6.81 -14.21
C ILE A 134 22.97 6.86 -15.57
N SER A 135 23.27 5.91 -16.44
CA SER A 135 22.68 5.88 -17.77
C SER A 135 21.25 5.32 -17.74
N TRP A 136 20.41 5.81 -18.65
CA TRP A 136 19.06 5.26 -18.84
C TRP A 136 19.08 3.77 -19.18
N GLU A 137 20.05 3.30 -19.95
CA GLU A 137 20.17 1.89 -20.33
C GLU A 137 20.46 0.99 -19.13
N GLU A 138 21.29 1.45 -18.19
CA GLU A 138 21.53 0.73 -16.93
C GLU A 138 20.27 0.71 -16.06
N ILE A 139 19.58 1.85 -15.94
CA ILE A 139 18.32 1.93 -15.20
C ILE A 139 17.33 0.91 -15.74
N LYS A 140 17.15 0.94 -17.06
CA LYS A 140 16.22 0.07 -17.77
C LYS A 140 16.61 -1.40 -17.62
N ALA A 141 17.88 -1.76 -17.77
CA ALA A 141 18.34 -3.14 -17.67
C ALA A 141 18.10 -3.74 -16.28
N VAL A 142 18.46 -3.00 -15.22
CA VAL A 142 18.25 -3.43 -13.83
C VAL A 142 16.75 -3.49 -13.51
N THR A 143 16.02 -2.44 -13.86
CA THR A 143 14.59 -2.34 -13.51
C THR A 143 13.74 -3.35 -14.27
N HIS A 144 14.15 -3.79 -15.47
CA HIS A 144 13.44 -4.87 -16.18
C HIS A 144 13.72 -6.25 -15.58
N ARG A 145 14.98 -6.55 -15.23
CA ARG A 145 15.38 -7.93 -14.92
C ARG A 145 14.73 -8.45 -13.63
N HIS A 146 14.58 -7.59 -12.62
CA HIS A 146 14.02 -8.01 -11.32
C HIS A 146 12.52 -8.36 -11.39
N PRO A 147 11.62 -7.50 -11.91
CA PRO A 147 10.23 -7.87 -12.14
C PRO A 147 10.06 -9.06 -13.11
N ALA A 148 10.93 -9.18 -14.11
CA ALA A 148 10.86 -10.28 -15.08
C ALA A 148 11.31 -11.63 -14.52
N ALA A 149 12.11 -11.64 -13.46
CA ALA A 149 12.57 -12.86 -12.78
C ALA A 149 11.54 -13.40 -11.76
N ASN A 150 10.53 -12.62 -11.40
CA ASN A 150 9.49 -13.02 -10.45
C ASN A 150 8.18 -13.36 -11.18
N GLU A 151 7.65 -14.56 -10.97
CA GLU A 151 6.46 -15.08 -11.66
C GLU A 151 5.18 -14.26 -11.40
N THR A 152 5.08 -13.56 -10.27
CA THR A 152 3.90 -12.72 -9.95
C THR A 152 3.87 -11.43 -10.75
N THR A 153 5.03 -10.91 -11.14
CA THR A 153 5.23 -9.61 -11.81
C THR A 153 5.70 -9.71 -13.25
N LYS A 154 6.13 -10.89 -13.69
CA LYS A 154 6.61 -11.14 -15.05
C LYS A 154 5.57 -10.74 -16.09
N ASP A 155 6.00 -9.94 -17.06
CA ASP A 155 5.17 -9.38 -18.12
C ASP A 155 3.96 -8.57 -17.62
N LYS A 156 3.99 -8.09 -16.38
CA LYS A 156 2.89 -7.32 -15.76
C LYS A 156 3.19 -5.83 -15.61
N TRP A 157 4.41 -5.38 -15.86
CA TRP A 157 4.76 -3.97 -15.89
C TRP A 157 4.43 -3.35 -17.25
N ASN A 158 4.11 -2.05 -17.28
CA ASN A 158 3.77 -1.35 -18.52
C ASN A 158 4.53 -0.03 -18.72
N LEU A 159 5.16 0.50 -17.66
CA LEU A 159 5.91 1.76 -17.72
C LEU A 159 7.09 1.71 -16.76
N ILE A 160 8.23 2.24 -17.21
CA ILE A 160 9.37 2.59 -16.36
C ILE A 160 9.72 4.04 -16.65
N VAL A 161 9.86 4.85 -15.61
CA VAL A 161 10.27 6.25 -15.68
C VAL A 161 11.41 6.47 -14.68
N PHE A 162 12.40 7.27 -15.08
CA PHE A 162 13.42 7.77 -14.17
C PHE A 162 13.24 9.27 -13.99
N CYS A 163 12.96 9.68 -12.75
CA CYS A 163 12.61 11.06 -12.43
C CYS A 163 13.05 11.41 -11.00
N ARG A 164 12.89 12.67 -10.60
CA ARG A 164 12.82 13.04 -9.18
C ARG A 164 11.37 13.03 -8.76
N ARG A 165 11.04 12.29 -7.70
CA ARG A 165 9.66 12.08 -7.23
C ARG A 165 9.59 12.29 -5.72
N GLY A 166 8.68 13.14 -5.27
CA GLY A 166 8.44 13.31 -3.83
C GLY A 166 7.30 14.27 -3.54
N PHE A 167 7.18 14.66 -2.27
CA PHE A 167 6.07 15.49 -1.78
C PHE A 167 6.43 16.98 -1.66
N SER A 168 7.71 17.31 -1.84
CA SER A 168 8.17 18.70 -1.86
C SER A 168 7.92 19.32 -3.22
N GLU A 169 7.39 20.53 -3.25
CA GLU A 169 7.36 21.33 -4.47
C GLU A 169 8.80 21.49 -4.97
N ASN A 170 9.08 21.17 -6.23
CA ASN A 170 10.44 21.03 -6.79
C ASN A 170 11.26 22.34 -6.64
N ARG A 171 11.91 22.52 -5.49
CA ARG A 171 12.85 23.61 -5.24
C ARG A 171 14.25 23.12 -5.55
N SER A 172 15.06 24.00 -6.12
CA SER A 172 16.42 23.67 -6.59
C SER A 172 17.40 23.37 -5.46
N ASP A 173 17.12 23.85 -4.24
CA ASP A 173 17.94 23.71 -3.03
C ASP A 173 17.66 22.43 -2.23
N ASP A 174 16.49 21.82 -2.42
CA ASP A 174 16.11 20.54 -1.80
C ASP A 174 15.31 19.70 -2.82
N PRO A 175 16.01 19.11 -3.80
CA PRO A 175 15.35 18.35 -4.85
C PRO A 175 14.80 17.04 -4.29
N ASN A 176 13.59 16.67 -4.74
CA ASN A 176 13.04 15.34 -4.47
C ASN A 176 14.01 14.20 -4.85
N PRO A 177 13.94 13.05 -4.18
CA PRO A 177 14.87 11.94 -4.40
C PRO A 177 14.81 11.41 -5.83
N LEU A 178 15.96 10.96 -6.34
CA LEU A 178 16.03 10.23 -7.61
C LEU A 178 15.24 8.93 -7.46
N THR A 179 14.30 8.70 -8.38
CA THR A 179 13.33 7.62 -8.28
C THR A 179 13.21 6.89 -9.61
N VAL A 180 13.33 5.56 -9.57
CA VAL A 180 12.84 4.67 -10.60
C VAL A 180 11.38 4.38 -10.29
N HIS A 181 10.50 4.88 -11.15
CA HIS A 181 9.07 4.65 -11.07
C HIS A 181 8.69 3.50 -12.02
N VAL A 182 8.06 2.46 -11.49
CA VAL A 182 7.57 1.31 -12.25
C VAL A 182 6.07 1.21 -12.10
N ALA A 183 5.34 1.29 -13.22
CA ALA A 183 3.91 1.08 -13.20
C ALA A 183 3.57 -0.33 -13.70
N PHE A 184 2.71 -1.01 -12.96
CA PHE A 184 2.18 -2.33 -13.26
C PHE A 184 0.74 -2.25 -13.77
N PHE A 185 0.31 -3.21 -14.59
CA PHE A 185 -1.09 -3.29 -14.98
C PHE A 185 -1.99 -3.42 -13.74
N TYR A 186 -3.22 -2.96 -13.90
CA TYR A 186 -4.20 -2.83 -12.83
C TYR A 186 -4.38 -4.08 -11.94
N LYS A 187 -4.32 -5.29 -12.51
CA LYS A 187 -4.50 -6.57 -11.78
C LYS A 187 -3.18 -7.27 -11.44
N SER A 188 -2.09 -6.52 -11.32
CA SER A 188 -0.83 -7.10 -10.87
C SER A 188 -0.93 -7.49 -9.40
N ASP A 189 -0.21 -8.54 -9.01
CA ASP A 189 -0.11 -8.94 -7.61
C ASP A 189 0.98 -8.07 -6.94
N GLU A 190 0.64 -7.45 -5.81
CA GLU A 190 1.53 -6.57 -5.04
C GLU A 190 2.44 -7.33 -4.06
N THR A 191 2.18 -8.61 -3.81
CA THR A 191 2.82 -9.38 -2.72
C THR A 191 4.34 -9.51 -2.87
N ALA A 192 4.87 -9.44 -4.09
CA ALA A 192 6.30 -9.49 -4.37
C ALA A 192 6.96 -8.11 -4.55
N TRP A 193 6.19 -7.02 -4.53
CA TRP A 193 6.72 -5.70 -4.93
C TRP A 193 7.83 -5.22 -4.01
N ASP A 194 7.71 -5.43 -2.70
CA ASP A 194 8.74 -4.99 -1.76
C ASP A 194 10.07 -5.74 -1.95
N GLU A 195 10.03 -7.05 -2.23
CA GLU A 195 11.23 -7.82 -2.55
C GLU A 195 11.90 -7.28 -3.83
N ILE A 196 11.10 -6.95 -4.84
CA ILE A 196 11.60 -6.43 -6.12
C ILE A 196 12.16 -5.00 -5.94
N ILE A 197 11.49 -4.15 -5.15
CA ILE A 197 11.97 -2.82 -4.77
C ILE A 197 13.33 -2.94 -4.09
N GLU A 198 13.42 -3.78 -3.06
CA GLU A 198 14.65 -3.98 -2.30
C GLU A 198 15.79 -4.52 -3.18
N ALA A 199 15.51 -5.46 -4.08
CA ALA A 199 16.50 -6.03 -4.98
C ALA A 199 17.03 -5.00 -6.00
N ILE A 200 16.16 -4.15 -6.55
CA ILE A 200 16.55 -3.07 -7.45
C ILE A 200 17.39 -2.02 -6.69
N GLU A 201 16.91 -1.54 -5.54
CA GLU A 201 17.60 -0.54 -4.73
C GLU A 201 18.97 -1.03 -4.25
N LEU A 202 19.07 -2.29 -3.82
CA LEU A 202 20.33 -2.91 -3.39
C LEU A 202 21.35 -2.94 -4.52
N GLU A 203 20.95 -3.36 -5.73
CA GLU A 203 21.87 -3.43 -6.86
C GLU A 203 22.40 -2.05 -7.26
N PHE A 204 21.54 -1.02 -7.27
CA PHE A 204 22.00 0.33 -7.56
C PHE A 204 22.92 0.86 -6.46
N ARG A 205 22.67 0.52 -5.20
CA ARG A 205 23.58 0.83 -4.08
C ARG A 205 24.94 0.18 -4.25
N GLU A 206 24.99 -1.09 -4.66
CA GLU A 206 26.24 -1.83 -4.95
C GLU A 206 27.02 -1.20 -6.11
N ARG A 207 26.34 -0.50 -7.01
CA ARG A 207 26.93 0.28 -8.12
C ARG A 207 27.30 1.72 -7.73
N GLY A 208 27.12 2.11 -6.47
CA GLY A 208 27.46 3.44 -5.94
C GLY A 208 26.32 4.46 -5.95
N CYS A 209 25.12 4.10 -6.41
CA CYS A 209 23.95 4.98 -6.43
C CYS A 209 23.16 4.86 -5.12
N ASN A 210 23.61 5.55 -4.07
CA ASN A 210 23.04 5.42 -2.72
C ASN A 210 21.69 6.14 -2.52
N GLU A 211 21.37 7.11 -3.37
CA GLU A 211 20.20 7.99 -3.22
C GLU A 211 19.04 7.63 -4.16
N LEU A 212 19.11 6.46 -4.81
CA LEU A 212 18.08 5.99 -5.72
C LEU A 212 16.97 5.26 -4.98
N TRP A 213 15.73 5.68 -5.23
CA TRP A 213 14.52 5.09 -4.66
C TRP A 213 13.77 4.34 -5.74
N VAL A 214 13.03 3.30 -5.38
CA VAL A 214 12.11 2.62 -6.29
C VAL A 214 10.69 2.82 -5.81
N HIS A 215 9.83 3.26 -6.73
CA HIS A 215 8.39 3.40 -6.50
C HIS A 215 7.65 2.48 -7.47
N MET A 216 6.79 1.62 -6.94
CA MET A 216 5.91 0.77 -7.73
C MET A 216 4.45 1.15 -7.48
N GLU A 217 3.65 1.20 -8.54
CA GLU A 217 2.21 1.45 -8.43
C GLU A 217 1.42 0.74 -9.52
N HIS A 218 0.10 0.64 -9.30
CA HIS A 218 -0.83 0.23 -10.35
C HIS A 218 -1.09 1.36 -11.32
N ASN A 219 -1.03 1.02 -12.59
CA ASN A 219 -1.57 1.82 -13.68
C ASN A 219 -3.05 1.46 -13.86
N GLU A 220 -3.88 2.46 -14.20
CA GLU A 220 -5.30 2.28 -14.51
C GLU A 220 -5.54 1.41 -15.77
N GLN A 221 -4.49 1.14 -16.54
CA GLN A 221 -4.56 0.28 -17.72
C GLN A 221 -4.69 -1.21 -17.35
N GLU A 222 -5.66 -1.90 -17.97
CA GLU A 222 -5.69 -3.35 -18.00
C GLU A 222 -4.79 -3.90 -19.13
N LYS A 223 -4.13 -5.03 -18.89
CA LYS A 223 -3.40 -5.75 -19.94
C LYS A 223 -4.42 -6.30 -20.95
N LYS A 224 -4.31 -5.86 -22.21
CA LYS A 224 -5.14 -6.35 -23.33
C LYS A 224 -4.81 -7.79 -23.68
#